data_AF-A0A2T6KAW0-F1
#
_entry.id   AF-A0A2T6KAW0-F1
#
_cell.length_a   1.000
_cell.length_b   1.000
_cell.length_c   1.000
_cell.angle_alpha   90.00
_cell.angle_beta   90.00
_cell.angle_gamma   90.00
#
_symmetry.space_group_name_H-M   'P 1'
#
loop_
_entity.id
_entity.type
_entity.pdbx_description
1 polymer ?
#
loop_
_entity_poly.entity_id
_entity_poly.type
_entity_poly.pdbx_seq_one_letter_code
_entity_poly.pdbx_strand_id
1 'polypeptide(L)'
;MKNYYRVVIIGLCVIYLGCQFDIVDGRKVDTKTENELEVKEMMNTPIYVDPEIDLTSHKQVSVIIQFKTKPAKIAVIEAQAKGLTLSLEEATKNVEDSHIRFHKDIQTLLEKEKVPYSITRSYKTVYNGVAMELPAYEIKRLLNSAEISTIHADKEIQLDPPILPFEQM
;
A
#
# COMPACT_ATOMS: atom_id res chain seq x y z
N MET A 1 -43.28 -11.28 34.59
CA MET A 1 -44.31 -12.03 33.85
C MET A 1 -45.43 -11.07 33.50
N LYS A 2 -45.73 -10.94 32.18
CA LYS A 2 -47.03 -10.54 31.56
C LYS A 2 -47.64 -9.19 31.98
N ASN A 3 -48.15 -8.30 31.11
CA ASN A 3 -48.35 -8.25 29.67
C ASN A 3 -48.75 -6.80 29.29
N TYR A 4 -48.48 -6.47 28.03
CA TYR A 4 -48.98 -5.37 27.21
C TYR A 4 -50.46 -4.99 27.38
N TYR A 5 -50.79 -3.69 27.29
CA TYR A 5 -51.93 -3.20 26.50
C TYR A 5 -51.69 -1.78 25.98
N ARG A 6 -52.02 -1.59 24.71
CA ARG A 6 -51.96 -0.38 23.88
C ARG A 6 -53.15 0.52 24.23
N VAL A 7 -53.02 1.84 23.99
CA VAL A 7 -53.96 2.72 23.23
C VAL A 7 -53.65 4.19 23.55
N VAL A 8 -53.02 4.84 22.57
CA VAL A 8 -53.38 6.14 21.97
C VAL A 8 -53.97 7.23 22.90
N ILE A 9 -53.17 8.23 23.23
CA ILE A 9 -53.65 9.61 23.41
C ILE A 9 -52.98 10.47 22.33
N ILE A 10 -53.82 10.86 21.37
CA ILE A 10 -53.53 11.81 20.31
C ILE A 10 -53.50 13.22 20.90
N GLY A 11 -52.49 14.00 20.49
CA GLY A 11 -52.66 15.43 20.26
C GLY A 11 -52.17 16.36 21.38
N LEU A 12 -50.99 16.95 21.16
CA LEU A 12 -50.78 18.40 21.01
C LEU A 12 -49.29 18.75 21.15
N CYS A 13 -48.54 18.64 20.06
CA CYS A 13 -47.39 19.52 19.81
C CYS A 13 -47.49 20.00 18.36
N VAL A 14 -48.27 21.07 18.27
CA VAL A 14 -48.52 21.92 17.13
C VAL A 14 -47.19 22.61 16.78
N ILE A 15 -46.65 22.26 15.60
CA ILE A 15 -45.85 23.07 14.66
C ILE A 15 -44.69 23.89 15.27
N TYR A 16 -43.47 23.39 15.04
CA TYR A 16 -42.41 24.27 14.53
C TYR A 16 -42.20 23.97 13.05
N LEU A 17 -42.05 25.06 12.30
CA LEU A 17 -41.98 25.16 10.86
C LEU A 17 -41.02 24.15 10.23
N GLY A 18 -41.44 23.65 9.07
CA GLY A 18 -40.73 22.67 8.28
C GLY A 18 -39.47 23.20 7.62
N CYS A 19 -38.61 22.25 7.26
CA CYS A 19 -38.04 22.20 5.94
C CYS A 19 -38.21 20.77 5.42
N GLN A 20 -38.73 20.71 4.21
CA GLN A 20 -39.08 19.53 3.44
C GLN A 20 -38.00 18.45 3.47
N PHE A 21 -38.49 17.21 3.57
CA PHE A 21 -37.85 16.03 3.03
C PHE A 21 -37.87 16.16 1.50
N ASP A 22 -36.74 16.54 0.90
CA ASP A 22 -36.58 16.50 -0.56
C ASP A 22 -35.59 15.39 -0.93
N ILE A 23 -36.11 14.38 -1.62
CA ILE A 23 -35.35 13.47 -2.47
C ILE A 23 -34.84 14.32 -3.65
N VAL A 24 -33.53 14.51 -3.78
CA VAL A 24 -32.93 15.08 -4.99
C VAL A 24 -31.75 14.21 -5.43
N ASP A 25 -32.04 13.46 -6.48
CA ASP A 25 -31.11 12.86 -7.43
C ASP A 25 -30.20 13.94 -8.05
N GLY A 26 -28.94 13.60 -8.36
CA GLY A 26 -28.05 14.47 -9.13
C GLY A 26 -27.15 15.43 -8.34
N ARG A 27 -26.27 14.91 -7.47
CA ARG A 27 -25.03 15.63 -7.12
C ARG A 27 -23.87 15.09 -7.97
N LYS A 28 -23.28 15.97 -8.79
CA LYS A 28 -21.92 15.77 -9.29
C LYS A 28 -21.04 15.50 -8.07
N VAL A 29 -20.41 14.33 -8.05
CA VAL A 29 -19.28 14.12 -7.14
C VAL A 29 -18.17 15.01 -7.68
N ASP A 30 -17.90 16.10 -6.97
CA ASP A 30 -16.81 17.01 -7.33
C ASP A 30 -15.51 16.20 -7.28
N THR A 31 -14.93 15.95 -8.45
CA THR A 31 -13.65 15.24 -8.62
C THR A 31 -12.54 15.82 -7.74
N LYS A 32 -12.62 17.09 -7.36
CA LYS A 32 -11.72 17.73 -6.41
C LYS A 32 -11.78 17.09 -5.00
N THR A 33 -12.97 16.69 -4.55
CA THR A 33 -13.21 16.10 -3.22
C THR A 33 -12.76 14.65 -3.15
N GLU A 34 -12.93 13.86 -4.22
CA GLU A 34 -12.38 12.50 -4.32
C GLU A 34 -10.85 12.53 -4.34
N ASN A 35 -10.25 13.40 -5.16
CA ASN A 35 -8.80 13.54 -5.25
C ASN A 35 -8.18 13.98 -3.91
N GLU A 36 -8.85 14.87 -3.17
CA GLU A 36 -8.40 15.31 -1.85
C GLU A 36 -8.55 14.22 -0.77
N LEU A 37 -9.58 13.36 -0.88
CA LEU A 37 -9.73 12.18 -0.02
C LEU A 37 -8.65 11.12 -0.31
N GLU A 38 -8.42 10.78 -1.58
CA GLU A 38 -7.40 9.80 -1.98
C GLU A 38 -6.00 10.26 -1.57
N VAL A 39 -5.68 11.55 -1.76
CA VAL A 39 -4.40 12.14 -1.33
C VAL A 39 -4.27 12.08 0.20
N LYS A 40 -5.36 12.32 0.95
CA LYS A 40 -5.34 12.27 2.42
C LYS A 40 -5.24 10.84 2.98
N GLU A 41 -5.85 9.85 2.33
CA GLU A 41 -5.69 8.44 2.69
C GLU A 41 -4.26 7.96 2.42
N MET A 42 -3.65 8.39 1.31
CA MET A 42 -2.25 8.07 1.00
C MET A 42 -1.28 8.68 2.02
N MET A 43 -1.55 9.89 2.52
CA MET A 43 -0.74 10.54 3.57
C MET A 43 -0.85 9.87 4.95
N ASN A 44 -1.84 9.02 5.18
CA ASN A 44 -2.05 8.33 6.45
C ASN A 44 -1.53 6.88 6.45
N THR A 45 -1.00 6.39 5.32
CA THR A 45 -0.47 5.04 5.24
C THR A 45 1.06 5.08 5.45
N PRO A 46 1.66 4.20 6.27
CA PRO A 46 3.10 4.22 6.54
C PRO A 46 3.96 3.76 5.35
N ILE A 47 3.37 3.51 4.19
CA ILE A 47 4.04 3.03 2.98
C ILE A 47 4.14 4.18 1.99
N TYR A 48 5.37 4.49 1.59
CA TYR A 48 5.61 5.46 0.51
C TYR A 48 5.38 4.80 -0.85
N VAL A 49 4.68 5.48 -1.74
CA VAL A 49 4.53 5.11 -3.14
C VAL A 49 5.14 6.20 -4.00
N ASP A 50 5.97 5.79 -4.96
CA ASP A 50 6.56 6.68 -5.95
C ASP A 50 5.46 7.43 -6.73
N PRO A 51 5.44 8.78 -6.69
CA PRO A 51 4.38 9.59 -7.31
C PRO A 51 4.34 9.46 -8.83
N GLU A 52 5.37 8.89 -9.46
CA GLU A 52 5.39 8.62 -10.89
C GLU A 52 4.50 7.42 -11.29
N ILE A 53 4.05 6.62 -10.31
CA ILE A 53 3.14 5.50 -10.54
C ILE A 53 1.70 6.02 -10.59
N ASP A 54 1.05 5.91 -11.75
CA ASP A 54 -0.38 6.18 -11.89
C ASP A 54 -1.23 5.03 -11.33
N LEU A 55 -1.65 5.15 -10.06
CA LEU A 55 -2.50 4.19 -9.35
C LEU A 55 -3.94 4.12 -9.86
N THR A 56 -4.33 4.90 -10.86
CA THR A 56 -5.64 4.81 -11.51
C THR A 56 -5.61 3.99 -12.80
N SER A 57 -4.41 3.71 -13.31
CA SER A 57 -4.20 3.03 -14.58
C SER A 57 -4.51 1.53 -14.51
N HIS A 58 -5.16 1.03 -15.56
CA HIS A 58 -5.34 -0.42 -15.78
C HIS A 58 -4.14 -1.10 -16.45
N LYS A 59 -3.09 -0.35 -16.78
CA LYS A 59 -1.89 -0.90 -17.43
C LYS A 59 -1.10 -1.77 -16.46
N GLN A 60 -0.48 -2.81 -17.00
CA GLN A 60 0.57 -3.55 -16.30
C GLN A 60 1.76 -2.62 -16.08
N VAL A 61 2.26 -2.56 -14.85
CA VAL A 61 3.45 -1.78 -14.49
C VAL A 61 4.45 -2.65 -13.74
N SER A 62 5.72 -2.32 -13.87
CA SER A 62 6.82 -2.94 -13.14
C SER A 62 7.20 -2.06 -11.96
N VAL A 63 7.32 -2.65 -10.78
CA VAL A 63 7.63 -1.96 -9.53
C VAL A 63 8.71 -2.67 -8.74
N ILE A 64 9.48 -1.90 -7.99
CA ILE A 64 10.44 -2.40 -7.00
C ILE A 64 9.89 -2.09 -5.61
N ILE A 65 9.64 -3.14 -4.82
CA ILE A 65 9.11 -3.05 -3.47
C ILE A 65 10.24 -3.20 -2.47
N GLN A 66 10.35 -2.25 -1.53
CA GLN A 66 11.29 -2.29 -0.41
C GLN A 66 10.62 -2.85 0.84
N PHE A 67 11.25 -3.80 1.50
CA PHE A 67 10.79 -4.31 2.79
C PHE A 67 11.25 -3.43 3.95
N LYS A 68 10.47 -3.43 5.04
CA LYS A 68 10.83 -2.78 6.31
C LYS A 68 12.03 -3.48 6.94
N THR A 69 12.13 -4.80 6.80
CA THR A 69 13.29 -5.56 7.27
C THR A 69 14.53 -5.16 6.47
N LYS A 70 15.57 -4.69 7.17
CA LYS A 70 16.82 -4.26 6.52
C LYS A 70 17.68 -5.45 6.10
N PRO A 71 18.57 -5.28 5.10
CA PRO A 71 19.53 -6.33 4.78
C PRO A 71 20.44 -6.65 5.97
N ALA A 72 20.80 -7.93 6.12
CA ALA A 72 21.38 -8.45 7.36
C ALA A 72 22.61 -7.68 7.85
N LYS A 73 23.57 -7.39 6.95
CA LYS A 73 24.79 -6.63 7.29
C LYS A 73 24.48 -5.21 7.79
N ILE A 74 23.49 -4.56 7.19
CA ILE A 74 23.05 -3.22 7.58
C ILE A 74 22.39 -3.26 8.96
N ALA A 75 21.51 -4.24 9.19
CA ALA A 75 20.84 -4.42 10.48
C ALA A 75 21.83 -4.64 11.63
N VAL A 76 22.88 -5.44 11.42
CA VAL A 76 23.95 -5.66 12.42
C VAL A 76 24.70 -4.36 12.73
N ILE A 77 25.13 -3.62 11.70
CA ILE A 77 25.85 -2.34 11.88
C ILE A 77 24.98 -1.33 12.64
N GLU A 78 23.70 -1.21 12.30
CA GLU A 78 22.79 -0.31 12.98
C GLU A 78 22.51 -0.71 14.43
N ALA A 79 22.39 -2.01 14.71
CA ALA A 79 22.24 -2.51 16.07
C ALA A 79 23.47 -2.15 16.91
N GLN A 80 24.67 -2.41 16.38
CA GLN A 80 25.93 -2.06 17.04
C GLN A 80 26.05 -0.56 17.31
N ALA A 81 25.68 0.29 16.34
CA ALA A 81 25.66 1.74 16.52
C ALA A 81 24.69 2.20 17.62
N LYS A 82 23.65 1.42 17.91
CA LYS A 82 22.69 1.64 19.00
C LYS A 82 23.10 0.96 20.33
N GLY A 83 24.27 0.32 20.39
CA GLY A 83 24.73 -0.44 21.56
C GLY A 83 24.00 -1.77 21.77
N LEU A 84 23.32 -2.28 20.74
CA LEU A 84 22.61 -3.56 20.75
C LEU A 84 23.44 -4.66 20.07
N THR A 85 23.26 -5.89 20.51
CA THR A 85 23.86 -7.07 19.87
C THR A 85 22.84 -7.74 18.97
N LEU A 86 23.18 -7.89 17.69
CA LEU A 86 22.43 -8.68 16.71
C LEU A 86 23.45 -9.53 15.94
N SER A 87 23.26 -10.84 15.92
CA SER A 87 24.14 -11.73 15.16
C SER A 87 23.84 -11.64 13.66
N LEU A 88 24.85 -11.90 12.82
CA LEU A 88 24.64 -11.96 11.38
C LEU A 88 23.68 -13.08 10.98
N GLU A 89 23.72 -14.21 11.70
CA GLU A 89 22.82 -15.35 11.48
C GLU A 89 21.36 -14.96 11.74
N GLU A 90 21.08 -14.34 12.89
CA GLU A 90 19.75 -13.87 13.24
C GLU A 90 19.25 -12.78 12.27
N ALA A 91 20.12 -11.83 11.91
CA ALA A 91 19.79 -10.82 10.91
C ALA A 91 19.48 -11.42 9.54
N THR A 92 20.21 -12.47 9.14
CA THR A 92 19.96 -13.20 7.89
C THR A 92 18.63 -13.96 7.94
N LYS A 93 18.34 -14.60 9.08
CA LYS A 93 17.04 -15.24 9.31
C LYS A 93 15.89 -14.22 9.22
N ASN A 94 16.07 -13.02 9.78
CA ASN A 94 15.06 -11.96 9.70
C ASN A 94 14.76 -11.56 8.25
N VAL A 95 15.79 -11.50 7.38
CA VAL A 95 15.61 -11.28 5.95
C VAL A 95 14.81 -12.43 5.33
N GLU A 96 15.14 -13.68 5.59
CA GLU A 96 14.36 -14.82 5.06
C GLU A 96 12.90 -14.79 5.54
N ASP A 97 12.68 -14.54 6.83
CA ASP A 97 11.34 -14.44 7.42
C ASP A 97 10.55 -13.28 6.81
N SER A 98 11.21 -12.19 6.40
CA SER A 98 10.55 -11.05 5.72
C SER A 98 9.97 -11.44 4.37
N HIS A 99 10.67 -12.26 3.59
CA HIS A 99 10.16 -12.79 2.32
C HIS A 99 8.97 -13.73 2.54
N ILE A 100 9.00 -14.53 3.60
CA ILE A 100 7.87 -15.40 3.99
C ILE A 100 6.65 -14.56 4.40
N ARG A 101 6.85 -13.50 5.19
CA ARG A 101 5.76 -12.57 5.57
C ARG A 101 5.18 -11.86 4.35
N PHE A 102 6.04 -11.32 3.47
CA PHE A 102 5.58 -10.70 2.23
C PHE A 102 4.78 -11.68 1.36
N HIS A 103 5.21 -12.93 1.21
CA HIS A 103 4.45 -13.91 0.45
C HIS A 103 3.05 -14.16 1.04
N LYS A 104 2.92 -14.22 2.36
CA LYS A 104 1.61 -14.32 3.03
C LYS A 104 0.74 -13.08 2.80
N ASP A 105 1.34 -11.89 2.79
CA ASP A 105 0.66 -10.66 2.44
C ASP A 105 0.13 -10.73 1.00
N ILE A 106 0.96 -11.16 0.04
CA ILE A 106 0.55 -11.34 -1.37
C ILE A 106 -0.58 -12.36 -1.53
N GLN A 107 -0.52 -13.49 -0.84
CA GLN A 107 -1.60 -14.50 -0.84
C GLN A 107 -2.94 -13.88 -0.41
N THR A 108 -2.90 -13.04 0.62
CA THR A 108 -4.10 -12.42 1.20
C THR A 108 -4.62 -11.25 0.36
N LEU A 109 -3.70 -10.40 -0.12
CA LEU A 109 -4.02 -9.12 -0.76
C LEU A 109 -4.27 -9.27 -2.27
N LEU A 110 -3.59 -10.21 -2.93
CA LEU A 110 -3.65 -10.38 -4.39
C LEU A 110 -4.27 -11.73 -4.80
N GLU A 111 -3.77 -12.86 -4.29
CA GLU A 111 -4.19 -14.19 -4.79
C GLU A 111 -5.65 -14.52 -4.45
N LYS A 112 -6.08 -14.22 -3.21
CA LYS A 112 -7.48 -14.40 -2.79
C LYS A 112 -8.45 -13.64 -3.70
N GLU A 113 -8.01 -12.48 -4.18
CA GLU A 113 -8.75 -11.57 -5.04
C GLU A 113 -8.53 -11.87 -6.53
N LYS A 114 -7.75 -12.92 -6.84
CA LYS A 114 -7.39 -13.38 -8.19
C LYS A 114 -6.71 -12.30 -9.04
N VAL A 115 -5.98 -11.40 -8.40
CA VAL A 115 -5.22 -10.36 -9.09
C VAL A 115 -4.04 -11.01 -9.81
N PRO A 116 -3.87 -10.79 -11.13
CA PRO A 116 -2.71 -11.29 -11.86
C PRO A 116 -1.47 -10.49 -11.43
N TYR A 117 -0.40 -11.20 -11.06
CA TYR A 117 0.89 -10.58 -10.73
C TYR A 117 2.03 -11.54 -11.07
N SER A 118 3.25 -11.01 -11.17
CA SER A 118 4.47 -11.80 -11.34
C SER A 118 5.61 -11.20 -10.53
N ILE A 119 6.28 -12.01 -9.69
CA ILE A 119 7.53 -11.60 -9.03
C ILE A 119 8.68 -11.91 -9.99
N THR A 120 9.31 -10.88 -10.54
CA THR A 120 10.38 -11.01 -11.53
C THR A 120 11.75 -11.16 -10.88
N ARG A 121 11.93 -10.63 -9.66
CA ARG A 121 13.20 -10.72 -8.93
C ARG A 121 13.01 -10.63 -7.42
N SER A 122 13.86 -11.31 -6.66
CA SER A 122 13.97 -11.16 -5.21
C SER A 122 15.35 -10.64 -4.81
N TYR A 123 15.36 -9.75 -3.82
CA TYR A 123 16.56 -9.10 -3.30
C TYR A 123 16.70 -9.38 -1.80
N LYS A 124 17.91 -9.79 -1.36
CA LYS A 124 18.17 -10.18 0.05
C LYS A 124 19.49 -9.67 0.62
N THR A 125 20.30 -8.97 -0.18
CA THR A 125 21.72 -8.71 0.13
C THR A 125 22.04 -7.24 0.35
N VAL A 126 22.17 -6.45 -0.71
CA VAL A 126 22.39 -4.99 -0.64
C VAL A 126 21.06 -4.22 -0.53
N TYR A 127 19.99 -4.88 -0.93
CA TYR A 127 18.61 -4.43 -0.86
C TYR A 127 17.75 -5.61 -0.39
N ASN A 128 16.68 -5.33 0.34
CA ASN A 128 15.72 -6.34 0.76
C ASN A 128 14.33 -6.00 0.24
N GLY A 129 13.79 -6.88 -0.61
CA GLY A 129 12.55 -6.62 -1.31
C GLY A 129 12.36 -7.48 -2.55
N VAL A 130 11.45 -7.07 -3.43
CA VAL A 130 11.17 -7.77 -4.69
C VAL A 130 10.97 -6.78 -5.83
N ALA A 131 11.23 -7.22 -7.06
CA ALA A 131 10.66 -6.60 -8.25
C ALA A 131 9.47 -7.43 -8.71
N MET A 132 8.37 -6.77 -9.06
CA MET A 132 7.17 -7.45 -9.51
C MET A 132 6.37 -6.62 -10.52
N GLU A 133 5.50 -7.31 -11.24
CA GLU A 133 4.59 -6.73 -12.21
C GLU A 133 3.14 -7.01 -11.80
N LEU A 134 2.29 -5.98 -11.88
CA LEU A 134 0.85 -6.06 -11.63
C LEU A 134 0.13 -4.88 -12.30
N PRO A 135 -1.20 -4.93 -12.48
CA PRO A 135 -1.96 -3.76 -12.90
C PRO A 135 -1.79 -2.60 -11.91
N ALA A 136 -1.57 -1.37 -12.38
CA ALA A 136 -1.18 -0.26 -11.50
C ALA A 136 -2.21 0.04 -10.41
N TYR A 137 -3.51 -0.03 -10.74
CA TYR A 137 -4.58 0.17 -9.75
C TYR A 137 -4.60 -0.87 -8.61
N GLU A 138 -3.99 -2.05 -8.81
CA GLU A 138 -3.93 -3.09 -7.80
C GLU A 138 -2.84 -2.84 -6.74
N ILE A 139 -1.92 -1.90 -6.99
CA ILE A 139 -0.90 -1.47 -6.02
C ILE A 139 -1.55 -0.91 -4.75
N LYS A 140 -2.75 -0.30 -4.84
CA LYS A 140 -3.51 0.17 -3.67
C LYS A 140 -3.75 -0.95 -2.64
N ARG A 141 -3.88 -2.21 -3.07
CA ARG A 141 -4.04 -3.36 -2.14
C ARG A 141 -2.79 -3.61 -1.31
N LEU A 142 -1.61 -3.40 -1.89
CA LEU A 142 -0.32 -3.62 -1.24
C LEU A 142 -0.07 -2.65 -0.09
N LEU A 143 -0.79 -1.53 -0.02
CA LEU A 143 -0.71 -0.55 1.06
C LEU A 143 -1.16 -1.10 2.43
N ASN A 144 -1.79 -2.27 2.44
CA ASN A 144 -2.17 -2.99 3.67
C ASN A 144 -1.10 -4.00 4.13
N SER A 145 0.02 -4.13 3.42
CA SER A 145 1.10 -5.06 3.80
C SER A 145 1.81 -4.58 5.07
N ALA A 146 2.08 -5.53 5.96
CA ALA A 146 2.87 -5.26 7.15
C ALA A 146 4.37 -5.16 6.84
N GLU A 147 4.86 -5.85 5.81
CA GLU A 147 6.29 -5.91 5.48
C GLU A 147 6.75 -4.80 4.53
N ILE A 148 5.88 -4.28 3.67
CA ILE A 148 6.26 -3.24 2.71
C ILE A 148 6.57 -1.92 3.43
N SER A 149 7.66 -1.29 3.02
CA SER A 149 8.02 0.08 3.42
C SER A 149 7.79 1.08 2.28
N THR A 150 8.15 0.70 1.06
CA THR A 150 8.25 1.62 -0.08
C THR A 150 7.95 0.87 -1.37
N ILE A 151 7.30 1.53 -2.32
CA ILE A 151 7.04 1.02 -3.67
C ILE A 151 7.58 2.04 -4.68
N HIS A 152 8.55 1.61 -5.49
CA HIS A 152 9.21 2.41 -6.51
C HIS A 152 8.79 2.00 -7.91
N ALA A 153 8.76 2.95 -8.85
CA ALA A 153 8.64 2.61 -10.27
C ALA A 153 9.92 1.88 -10.72
N ASP A 154 9.79 0.75 -11.40
CA ASP A 154 10.92 0.08 -12.04
C ASP A 154 11.16 0.72 -13.42
N LYS A 155 12.29 1.43 -13.57
CA LYS A 155 12.57 2.26 -14.75
C LYS A 155 13.92 1.91 -15.36
N GLU A 156 13.93 1.85 -16.68
CA GLU A 156 15.16 1.85 -17.45
C GLU A 156 15.66 3.29 -17.64
N ILE A 157 16.92 3.53 -17.29
CA ILE A 157 17.57 4.84 -17.46
C ILE A 157 18.52 4.75 -18.64
N GLN A 158 18.29 5.61 -19.65
CA GLN A 158 19.19 5.79 -20.78
C GLN A 158 20.20 6.89 -20.46
N LEU A 159 21.49 6.62 -20.66
CA LEU A 159 22.55 7.59 -20.46
C LEU A 159 22.77 8.43 -21.73
N ASP A 160 23.01 9.72 -21.55
CA ASP A 160 23.37 10.65 -22.64
C ASP A 160 24.69 11.37 -22.27
N PRO A 161 25.81 11.11 -22.99
CA PRO A 161 25.93 10.20 -24.13
C PRO A 161 25.84 8.72 -23.71
N PRO A 162 25.44 7.81 -24.63
CA PRO A 162 25.44 6.38 -24.34
C PRO A 162 26.85 5.88 -24.02
N ILE A 163 26.98 4.95 -23.07
CA ILE A 163 28.29 4.34 -22.74
C ILE A 163 28.79 3.59 -23.99
N LEU A 164 29.91 4.05 -24.55
CA LEU A 164 30.56 3.36 -25.66
C LEU A 164 31.32 2.13 -25.13
N PRO A 165 31.28 0.98 -25.83
CA PRO A 165 31.89 -0.28 -25.39
C PRO A 165 33.39 -0.22 -25.04
N PHE A 166 34.10 0.84 -25.44
CA PHE A 166 35.55 0.98 -25.30
C PHE A 166 36.01 1.61 -23.97
N GLU A 167 35.13 2.22 -23.18
CA GLU A 167 35.49 2.83 -21.89
C GLU A 167 35.34 1.88 -20.69
N GLN A 168 35.13 0.58 -20.94
CA GLN A 168 34.89 -0.43 -19.89
C GLN A 168 36.07 -1.39 -19.66
N MET A 169 37.27 -1.10 -20.19
CA MET A 169 38.51 -1.87 -19.94
C MET A 169 39.51 -1.08 -19.08
#